data_AF-A0A0L0N1H6-F1
#
_entry.id   AF-A0A0L0N1H6-F1
#
_cell.length_a   1.000
_cell.length_b   1.000
_cell.length_c   1.000
_cell.angle_alpha   90.00
_cell.angle_beta   90.00
_cell.angle_gamma   90.00
#
_symmetry.space_group_name_H-M   'P 1'
#
loop_
_entity.id
_entity.type
_entity.pdbx_description
1 polymer ?
#
loop_
_entity_poly.entity_id
_entity_poly.type
_entity_poly.pdbx_seq_one_letter_code
_entity_poly.pdbx_strand_id
1 'polypeptide(L)'
;MATFYLFPRLPFELRARIWELTVEPRTVEVGFKRSKGTYGLVLHVASSTPVSAVLQACHEARNQGLYQQAFFRAIPRDLEKFFNLEEIHVICEDGLWAWQEAWECVGWPCGGENVRFIDKETGQVAEGYELDKMVNDWIASQPSE
;
A
#
# COMPACT_ATOMS: atom_id res chain seq x y z
N MET A 1 -38.34 25.36 -0.36
CA MET A 1 -37.34 25.19 0.73
C MET A 1 -36.89 23.74 0.72
N ALA A 2 -35.60 23.47 0.62
CA ALA A 2 -35.07 22.11 0.73
C ALA A 2 -34.94 21.75 2.21
N THR A 3 -35.54 20.64 2.62
CA THR A 3 -35.39 20.07 3.97
C THR A 3 -34.07 19.32 4.03
N PHE A 4 -33.14 19.76 4.88
CA PHE A 4 -31.91 19.02 5.12
C PHE A 4 -32.21 17.85 6.07
N TYR A 5 -32.16 16.63 5.56
CA TYR A 5 -32.34 15.43 6.39
C TYR A 5 -31.05 15.15 7.16
N LEU A 6 -31.19 14.91 8.47
CA LEU A 6 -30.07 14.41 9.28
C LEU A 6 -29.55 13.10 8.68
N PHE A 7 -28.23 12.93 8.69
CA PHE A 7 -27.54 11.79 8.07
C PHE A 7 -28.19 10.42 8.33
N PRO A 8 -28.60 10.03 9.56
CA PRO A 8 -29.21 8.72 9.82
C PRO A 8 -30.57 8.50 9.16
N ARG A 9 -31.23 9.55 8.67
CA ARG A 9 -32.54 9.48 8.01
C ARG A 9 -32.43 9.39 6.48
N LEU A 10 -31.22 9.49 5.93
CA LEU A 10 -31.00 9.29 4.52
C LEU A 10 -31.18 7.80 4.16
N PRO A 11 -31.71 7.49 2.96
CA PRO A 11 -31.66 6.15 2.39
C PRO A 11 -30.26 5.54 2.45
N PHE A 12 -30.19 4.21 2.58
CA PHE A 12 -28.94 3.50 2.75
C PHE A 12 -27.94 3.80 1.63
N GLU A 13 -28.41 3.88 0.39
CA GLU A 13 -27.60 4.14 -0.80
C GLU A 13 -26.89 5.50 -0.71
N LEU A 14 -27.58 6.52 -0.21
CA LEU A 14 -26.98 7.85 -0.02
C LEU A 14 -25.96 7.86 1.11
N ARG A 15 -26.22 7.14 2.21
CA ARG A 15 -25.26 7.02 3.31
C ARG A 15 -24.01 6.25 2.89
N ALA A 16 -24.18 5.14 2.16
CA ALA A 16 -23.08 4.37 1.58
C ALA A 16 -22.24 5.24 0.63
N ARG A 17 -22.87 5.99 -0.27
CA ARG A 17 -22.17 6.94 -1.15
C ARG A 17 -21.43 8.03 -0.40
N ILE A 18 -22.01 8.57 0.67
CA ILE A 18 -21.31 9.56 1.51
C ILE A 18 -20.07 8.92 2.14
N TRP A 19 -20.17 7.68 2.66
CA TRP A 19 -19.00 6.98 3.20
C TRP A 19 -17.92 6.73 2.15
N GLU A 20 -18.29 6.29 0.94
CA GLU A 20 -17.36 6.15 -0.19
C GLU A 20 -16.62 7.47 -0.48
N LEU A 21 -17.33 8.60 -0.45
CA LEU A 21 -16.73 9.93 -0.68
C LEU A 21 -15.85 10.42 0.46
N THR A 22 -15.95 9.83 1.66
CA THR A 22 -15.03 10.13 2.79
C THR A 22 -13.71 9.39 2.70
N VAL A 23 -13.56 8.49 1.72
CA VAL A 23 -12.30 7.80 1.47
C VAL A 23 -11.34 8.78 0.80
N GLU A 24 -10.54 9.46 1.62
CA GLU A 24 -9.41 10.22 1.12
C GLU A 24 -8.34 9.27 0.55
N PRO A 25 -7.69 9.63 -0.57
CA PRO A 25 -6.46 8.98 -1.02
C PRO A 25 -5.42 8.98 0.10
N ARG A 26 -4.72 7.86 0.28
CA ARG A 26 -3.71 7.74 1.35
C ARG A 26 -2.45 7.10 0.83
N THR A 27 -1.33 7.73 1.15
CA THR A 27 -0.02 7.11 1.15
C THR A 27 0.01 6.08 2.28
N VAL A 28 0.33 4.83 1.97
CA VAL A 28 0.48 3.77 2.97
C VAL A 28 1.94 3.35 3.03
N GLU A 29 2.55 3.49 4.19
CA GLU A 29 3.82 2.84 4.48
C GLU A 29 3.55 1.37 4.79
N VAL A 30 4.25 0.50 4.08
CA VAL A 30 4.17 -0.94 4.28
C VAL A 30 5.56 -1.48 4.50
N GLY A 31 5.80 -2.03 5.70
CA GLY A 31 7.06 -2.71 5.99
C GLY A 31 7.07 -4.10 5.38
N PHE A 32 7.99 -4.36 4.47
CA PHE A 32 8.10 -5.64 3.79
C PHE A 32 9.45 -6.31 4.03
N LYS A 33 9.44 -7.65 4.03
CA LYS A 33 10.63 -8.49 4.16
C LYS A 33 10.62 -9.56 3.09
N ARG A 34 11.64 -9.62 2.22
CA ARG A 34 11.75 -10.65 1.19
C ARG A 34 12.07 -11.99 1.86
N SER A 35 11.14 -12.94 1.74
CA SER A 35 11.39 -14.35 2.08
C SER A 35 11.15 -15.19 0.83
N LYS A 36 12.11 -16.06 0.49
CA LYS A 36 11.91 -17.11 -0.53
C LYS A 36 10.97 -18.17 0.05
N GLY A 37 9.68 -18.09 -0.26
CA GLY A 37 8.70 -19.13 0.04
C GLY A 37 8.57 -20.14 -1.10
N THR A 38 7.89 -21.26 -0.83
CA THR A 38 7.64 -22.35 -1.79
C THR A 38 6.85 -21.92 -3.04
N TYR A 39 6.14 -20.77 -2.97
CA TYR A 39 5.26 -20.25 -4.02
C TYR A 39 5.60 -18.82 -4.48
N GLY A 40 6.76 -18.28 -4.11
CA GLY A 40 7.22 -16.93 -4.53
C GLY A 40 7.50 -15.97 -3.36
N LEU A 41 7.44 -14.67 -3.67
CA LEU A 41 7.66 -13.55 -2.75
C LEU A 41 6.57 -13.52 -1.67
N VAL A 42 6.93 -13.67 -0.39
CA VAL A 42 6.01 -13.44 0.73
C VAL A 42 6.20 -12.02 1.22
N LEU A 43 5.14 -11.22 1.14
CA LEU A 43 5.11 -9.84 1.59
C LEU A 43 4.51 -9.81 3.00
N HIS A 44 5.32 -9.55 4.00
CA HIS A 44 4.77 -9.08 5.28
C HIS A 44 4.25 -7.67 5.04
N VAL A 45 2.98 -7.42 5.34
CA VAL A 45 2.37 -6.11 5.18
C VAL A 45 1.98 -5.67 6.58
N ALA A 46 2.50 -4.52 6.99
CA ALA A 46 2.10 -3.82 8.20
C ALA A 46 2.01 -2.33 7.87
N SER A 47 0.82 -1.76 8.04
CA SER A 47 0.57 -0.34 7.82
C SER A 47 0.85 0.43 9.11
N SER A 48 1.76 1.41 9.07
CA SER A 48 1.99 2.36 10.16
C SER A 48 0.93 3.46 10.20
N THR A 49 0.26 3.71 9.07
CA THR A 49 -0.74 4.76 8.94
C THR A 49 -2.04 4.40 9.68
N PRO A 50 -2.52 5.25 10.60
CA PRO A 50 -3.74 4.98 11.34
C PRO A 50 -4.96 4.93 10.42
N VAL A 51 -5.95 4.12 10.78
CA VAL A 51 -7.23 4.11 10.09
C VAL A 51 -7.88 5.48 10.21
N SER A 52 -8.43 6.03 9.11
CA SER A 52 -9.19 7.29 9.18
C SER A 52 -10.28 7.20 10.23
N ALA A 53 -10.30 8.21 11.10
CA ALA A 53 -11.29 8.33 12.17
C ALA A 53 -12.72 8.32 11.62
N VAL A 54 -12.94 8.84 10.41
CA VAL A 54 -14.26 8.88 9.75
C VAL A 54 -14.75 7.46 9.44
N LEU A 55 -13.88 6.59 8.94
CA LEU A 55 -14.22 5.18 8.65
C LEU A 55 -14.40 4.34 9.93
N GLN A 56 -13.95 4.85 11.08
CA GLN A 56 -14.09 4.21 12.39
C GLN A 56 -15.16 4.86 13.28
N ALA A 57 -15.87 5.89 12.78
CA ALA A 57 -16.78 6.70 13.59
C ALA A 57 -18.00 5.91 14.10
N CYS A 58 -18.46 4.90 13.36
CA CYS A 58 -19.63 4.09 13.75
C CYS A 58 -19.61 2.66 13.16
N HIS A 59 -20.55 1.82 13.59
CA HIS A 59 -20.70 0.44 13.10
C HIS A 59 -20.94 0.37 11.58
N GLU A 60 -21.70 1.31 11.02
CA GLU A 60 -21.97 1.34 9.59
C GLU A 60 -20.71 1.60 8.79
N ALA A 61 -19.98 2.68 9.11
CA ALA A 61 -18.75 3.05 8.42
C ALA A 61 -17.71 1.92 8.43
N ARG A 62 -17.56 1.22 9.56
CA ARG A 62 -16.63 0.08 9.70
C ARG A 62 -16.98 -1.12 8.80
N ASN A 63 -18.27 -1.31 8.53
CA ASN A 63 -18.75 -2.47 7.78
C ASN A 63 -19.00 -2.20 6.29
N GLN A 64 -18.74 -0.98 5.80
CA GLN A 64 -18.84 -0.68 4.36
C GLN A 64 -17.72 -1.32 3.53
N GLY A 65 -16.70 -1.91 4.16
CA GLY A 65 -15.55 -2.50 3.44
C GLY A 65 -14.62 -1.46 2.78
N LEU A 66 -14.75 -0.19 3.18
CA LEU A 66 -13.98 0.94 2.64
C LEU A 66 -12.54 1.03 3.17
N TYR A 67 -12.16 0.14 4.08
CA TYR A 67 -10.81 0.05 4.62
C TYR A 67 -10.48 -1.41 4.89
N GLN A 68 -9.40 -1.90 4.29
CA GLN A 68 -8.85 -3.21 4.58
C GLN A 68 -7.59 -3.04 5.44
N GLN A 69 -7.63 -3.60 6.65
CA GLN A 69 -6.50 -3.54 7.56
C GLN A 69 -5.40 -4.49 7.08
N ALA A 70 -4.21 -3.94 6.88
CA ALA A 70 -3.11 -4.62 6.23
C ALA A 70 -2.24 -5.37 7.25
N PHE A 71 -2.83 -6.30 8.02
CA PHE A 71 -2.12 -7.16 8.99
C PHE A 71 -2.18 -8.62 8.55
N PHE A 72 -1.53 -8.97 7.45
CA PHE A 72 -1.45 -10.36 7.02
C PHE A 72 -0.17 -10.63 6.21
N ARG A 73 0.26 -11.90 6.17
CA ARG A 73 1.20 -12.38 5.16
C ARG A 73 0.49 -12.31 3.81
N ALA A 74 0.75 -11.24 3.08
CA ALA A 74 0.23 -11.04 1.74
C ALA A 74 1.10 -11.77 0.73
N ILE A 75 0.47 -12.39 -0.24
CA ILE A 75 1.11 -12.68 -1.53
C ILE A 75 0.90 -11.43 -2.38
N PRO A 76 1.78 -11.09 -3.35
CA PRO A 76 1.59 -9.92 -4.23
C PRO A 76 0.17 -9.71 -4.77
N ARG A 77 -0.58 -10.79 -5.05
CA ARG A 77 -1.99 -10.76 -5.47
C ARG A 77 -2.96 -10.14 -4.46
N ASP A 78 -2.63 -10.10 -3.18
CA ASP A 78 -3.50 -9.51 -2.17
C ASP A 78 -3.44 -7.99 -2.14
N LEU A 79 -2.42 -7.38 -2.75
CA LEU A 79 -2.33 -5.92 -2.87
C LEU A 79 -3.38 -5.34 -3.81
N GLU A 80 -3.90 -6.13 -4.75
CA GLU A 80 -5.01 -5.74 -5.64
C GLU A 80 -6.30 -5.35 -4.88
N LYS A 81 -6.42 -5.74 -3.61
CA LYS A 81 -7.59 -5.42 -2.77
C LYS A 81 -7.56 -3.97 -2.23
N PHE A 82 -6.45 -3.25 -2.37
CA PHE A 82 -6.32 -1.85 -1.96
C PHE A 82 -6.73 -0.91 -3.10
N PHE A 83 -8.03 -0.84 -3.41
CA PHE A 83 -8.58 -0.09 -4.55
C PHE A 83 -8.49 1.44 -4.43
N ASN A 84 -8.20 1.96 -3.23
CA ASN A 84 -8.07 3.40 -2.95
C ASN A 84 -6.62 3.82 -2.66
N LEU A 85 -5.65 2.97 -2.99
CA LEU A 85 -4.23 3.26 -2.81
C LEU A 85 -3.78 4.23 -3.92
N GLU A 86 -3.39 5.44 -3.54
CA GLU A 86 -2.81 6.41 -4.47
C GLU A 86 -1.30 6.26 -4.54
N GLU A 87 -0.66 6.01 -3.40
CA GLU A 87 0.80 5.85 -3.30
C GLU A 87 1.16 4.81 -2.24
N ILE A 88 2.20 4.02 -2.52
CA ILE A 88 2.73 3.03 -1.59
C ILE A 88 4.21 3.25 -1.32
N HIS A 89 4.54 3.29 -0.04
CA HIS A 89 5.92 3.37 0.45
C HIS A 89 6.32 2.02 1.01
N VAL A 90 7.11 1.28 0.25
CA VAL A 90 7.67 -0.03 0.60
C VAL A 90 8.87 0.22 1.51
N ILE A 91 8.75 -0.05 2.82
CA ILE A 91 9.89 0.00 3.73
C ILE A 91 10.65 -1.33 3.62
N CYS A 92 11.84 -1.29 3.02
CA CYS A 92 12.71 -2.43 2.78
C CYS A 92 13.45 -2.81 4.06
N GLU A 93 12.93 -3.79 4.82
CA GLU A 93 13.54 -4.19 6.10
C GLU A 93 14.88 -4.91 5.96
N ASP A 94 15.11 -5.54 4.81
CA ASP A 94 16.29 -6.32 4.43
C ASP A 94 17.24 -5.54 3.52
N GLY A 95 17.05 -4.22 3.45
CA GLY A 95 17.86 -3.30 2.65
C GLY A 95 17.33 -3.14 1.23
N LEU A 96 17.56 -1.97 0.65
CA LEU A 96 17.04 -1.57 -0.66
C LEU A 96 17.42 -2.54 -1.78
N TRP A 97 18.64 -3.05 -1.76
CA TRP A 97 19.19 -3.93 -2.80
C TRP A 97 18.53 -5.31 -2.84
N ALA A 98 17.94 -5.77 -1.73
CA ALA A 98 17.20 -7.03 -1.69
C ALA A 98 15.91 -6.99 -2.52
N TRP A 99 15.50 -5.81 -3.01
CA TRP A 99 14.23 -5.57 -3.69
C TRP A 99 14.32 -5.53 -5.21
N GLN A 100 15.46 -5.91 -5.80
CA GLN A 100 15.59 -6.08 -7.25
C GLN A 100 14.48 -7.00 -7.81
N GLU A 101 13.90 -6.60 -8.94
CA GLU A 101 12.79 -7.23 -9.68
C GLU A 101 11.43 -7.17 -8.99
N ALA A 102 11.35 -6.64 -7.76
CA ALA A 102 10.08 -6.56 -7.02
C ALA A 102 9.06 -5.65 -7.73
N TRP A 103 9.56 -4.67 -8.48
CA TRP A 103 8.76 -3.84 -9.36
C TRP A 103 7.92 -4.66 -10.34
N GLU A 104 8.54 -5.60 -11.06
CA GLU A 104 7.89 -6.40 -12.10
C GLU A 104 7.07 -7.57 -11.53
N CYS A 105 7.48 -8.07 -10.35
CA CYS A 105 6.87 -9.25 -9.75
C CYS A 105 5.59 -8.94 -8.94
N VAL A 106 5.27 -7.68 -8.71
CA VAL A 106 4.14 -7.24 -7.87
C VAL A 106 3.12 -6.46 -8.68
N GLY A 107 1.85 -6.85 -8.60
CA GLY A 107 0.74 -6.10 -9.18
C GLY A 107 0.37 -4.90 -8.31
N TRP A 108 1.05 -3.77 -8.50
CA TRP A 108 0.80 -2.55 -7.74
C TRP A 108 -0.54 -1.92 -8.13
N PRO A 109 -1.52 -1.78 -7.21
CA PRO A 109 -2.86 -1.28 -7.53
C PRO A 109 -2.88 0.23 -7.81
N CYS A 110 -1.87 0.96 -7.35
CA CYS A 110 -1.75 2.42 -7.43
C CYS A 110 -1.09 2.92 -8.71
N GLY A 111 -0.79 2.04 -9.67
CA GLY A 111 0.14 2.38 -10.74
C GLY A 111 1.58 2.39 -10.21
N GLY A 112 2.50 2.16 -11.12
CA GLY A 112 3.87 1.93 -10.75
C GLY A 112 4.64 3.22 -10.37
N GLU A 113 4.30 4.32 -11.03
CA GLU A 113 4.81 5.65 -10.77
C GLU A 113 4.61 6.11 -9.32
N ASN A 114 3.64 5.52 -8.62
CA ASN A 114 3.32 5.81 -7.22
C ASN A 114 3.89 4.79 -6.24
N VAL A 115 4.91 4.03 -6.66
CA VAL A 115 5.64 3.08 -5.79
C VAL A 115 6.99 3.67 -5.42
N ARG A 116 7.25 3.73 -4.12
CA ARG A 116 8.53 4.17 -3.53
C ARG A 116 9.10 3.07 -2.66
N PHE A 117 10.36 2.73 -2.86
CA PHE A 117 11.13 1.82 -2.01
C PHE A 117 12.01 2.64 -1.09
N ILE A 118 11.91 2.40 0.22
CA ILE A 118 12.63 3.14 1.25
C ILE A 118 13.45 2.16 2.06
N ASP A 119 14.77 2.33 2.04
CA ASP A 119 15.68 1.58 2.86
C ASP A 119 15.44 1.87 4.35
N LYS A 120 15.21 0.85 5.16
CA LYS A 120 14.91 1.02 6.58
C LYS A 120 16.07 1.63 7.38
N GLU A 121 17.31 1.32 7.02
CA GLU A 121 18.49 1.71 7.80
C GLU A 121 19.03 3.08 7.37
N THR A 122 19.10 3.31 6.07
CA THR A 122 19.70 4.51 5.47
C THR A 122 18.67 5.58 5.14
N GLY A 123 17.38 5.23 5.04
CA GLY A 123 16.33 6.12 4.55
C GLY A 123 16.43 6.44 3.06
N GLN A 124 17.29 5.76 2.31
CA GLN A 124 17.44 5.95 0.88
C GLN A 124 16.13 5.58 0.16
N VAL A 125 15.68 6.47 -0.72
CA VAL A 125 14.46 6.27 -1.50
C VAL A 125 14.81 5.95 -2.95
N ALA A 126 14.17 4.93 -3.53
CA ALA A 126 14.20 4.63 -4.94
C ALA A 126 12.78 4.56 -5.50
N GLU A 127 12.58 5.14 -6.69
CA GLU A 127 11.36 4.92 -7.46
C GLU A 127 11.37 3.50 -8.03
N GLY A 128 10.19 2.89 -8.19
CA GLY A 128 10.11 1.48 -8.56
C GLY A 128 10.86 1.10 -9.84
N TYR A 129 10.78 1.92 -10.89
CA TYR A 129 11.51 1.68 -12.14
C TYR A 129 13.02 2.01 -12.05
N GLU A 130 13.43 2.83 -11.09
CA GLU A 130 14.83 3.22 -10.90
C GLU A 130 15.59 2.22 -10.02
N LEU A 131 14.88 1.50 -9.15
CA LEU A 131 15.45 0.52 -8.24
C LEU A 131 16.30 -0.52 -8.99
N ASP A 132 15.74 -1.13 -10.04
CA ASP A 132 16.46 -2.17 -10.79
C ASP A 132 17.70 -1.62 -11.49
N LYS A 133 17.62 -0.38 -12.00
CA LYS A 133 18.77 0.29 -12.60
C LYS A 133 19.85 0.57 -11.57
N MET A 134 19.48 1.11 -10.40
CA MET A 134 20.42 1.38 -9.32
C MET A 134 21.13 0.10 -8.88
N VAL A 135 20.38 -1.01 -8.74
CA VAL A 135 20.95 -2.31 -8.34
C VAL A 135 21.93 -2.81 -9.40
N ASN A 136 21.55 -2.76 -10.68
CA ASN A 136 22.42 -3.19 -11.78
C ASN A 136 23.71 -2.36 -11.87
N ASP A 137 23.61 -1.04 -11.73
CA ASP A 137 24.78 -0.14 -11.73
C ASP A 137 25.71 -0.45 -10.53
N TRP A 138 25.14 -0.74 -9.35
CA TRP A 138 25.90 -1.14 -8.17
C TRP A 138 26.62 -2.48 -8.38
N ILE A 139 25.93 -3.50 -8.90
CA ILE A 139 26.53 -4.80 -9.23
C ILE A 139 27.67 -4.61 -10.24
N ALA A 140 27.47 -3.80 -11.28
CA ALA A 140 28.48 -3.55 -12.31
C ALA A 140 29.69 -2.75 -11.78
N SER A 141 29.50 -1.95 -10.73
CA SER A 141 30.59 -1.20 -10.07
C SER A 141 31.44 -2.07 -9.13
N GLN A 142 30.97 -3.28 -8.79
CA GLN A 142 31.74 -4.19 -7.96
C GLN A 142 32.83 -4.87 -8.81
N PRO A 143 34.08 -4.92 -8.32
CA PRO A 143 35.13 -5.64 -9.03
C PRO A 143 34.76 -7.13 -9.12
N SER A 144 34.84 -7.69 -10.32
CA SER A 144 34.74 -9.13 -10.53
C SER A 144 35.93 -9.80 -9.83
N GLU A 145 35.67 -10.56 -8.76
CA GLU A 145 36.65 -11.50 -8.19
C GLU A 145 37.05 -12.58 -9.21
#